data_AF-A0A8T4ZWH0-F1
#
_entry.id   AF-A0A8T4ZWH0-F1
#
_cell.length_a   1.000
_cell.length_b   1.000
_cell.length_c   1.000
_cell.angle_alpha   90.00
_cell.angle_beta   90.00
_cell.angle_gamma   90.00
#
_symmetry.space_group_name_H-M   'P 1'
#
loop_
_entity.id
_entity.type
_entity.pdbx_description
1 polymer ?
#
loop_
_entity_poly.entity_id
_entity_poly.type
_entity_poly.pdbx_seq_one_letter_code
_entity_poly.pdbx_strand_id
1 'polypeptide(L)' 'RAVEELYQVKVEDVNVLITRDGTKKAFVKLKPEYNAADLAVRLGIL' A
#
# COMPACT_ATOMS: atom_id res chain seq x y z
N ARG A 1 5.63 6.57 4.63
CA ARG A 1 6.99 6.06 4.85
C ARG A 1 7.01 4.62 5.32
N ALA A 2 6.23 4.22 6.33
CA ALA A 2 6.20 2.83 6.83
C ALA A 2 6.11 1.74 5.73
N VAL A 3 5.23 1.92 4.73
CA VAL A 3 5.10 0.97 3.61
C VAL A 3 6.40 0.83 2.80
N GLU A 4 7.10 1.93 2.56
CA GLU A 4 8.34 1.93 1.79
C GLU A 4 9.48 1.24 2.54
N GLU A 5 9.54 1.44 3.86
CA GLU A 5 10.57 0.86 4.73
C GLU A 5 10.34 -0.64 4.97
N LEU A 6 9.10 -1.03 5.31
CA LEU A 6 8.75 -2.42 5.64
C LEU A 6 8.84 -3.35 4.43
N TYR A 7 8.49 -2.85 3.24
CA TYR A 7 8.40 -3.67 2.03
C TYR A 7 9.43 -3.31 0.97
N GLN A 8 10.34 -2.37 1.25
CA GLN A 8 11.40 -1.93 0.35
C GLN A 8 10.88 -1.48 -1.03
N VAL A 9 9.68 -0.86 -1.05
CA VAL A 9 9.03 -0.32 -2.25
C VAL A 9 9.10 1.19 -2.27
N LYS A 10 8.87 1.81 -3.44
CA LYS A 10 8.66 3.25 -3.55
C LYS A 10 7.20 3.57 -3.82
N VAL A 11 6.69 4.53 -3.06
CA VAL A 11 5.31 5.02 -3.19
C VAL A 11 5.30 6.27 -4.06
N GLU A 12 4.36 6.32 -4.99
CA GLU A 12 4.11 7.48 -5.85
C GLU A 12 3.15 8.45 -5.16
N ASP A 13 2.02 7.94 -4.66
CA ASP A 13 0.98 8.74 -4.02
C ASP A 13 0.21 7.93 -2.96
N VAL A 14 -0.38 8.64 -1.98
CA VAL A 14 -1.20 8.04 -0.92
C VAL A 14 -2.47 8.83 -0.72
N ASN A 15 -3.61 8.17 -0.96
CA ASN A 15 -4.93 8.72 -0.69
C ASN A 15 -5.55 8.01 0.50
N VAL A 16 -6.14 8.75 1.45
CA VAL A 16 -6.70 8.19 2.69
C VAL A 16 -8.15 8.61 2.83
N LEU A 17 -9.01 7.68 3.23
CA LEU A 17 -10.38 7.97 3.67
C LEU A 17 -10.62 7.41 5.07
N ILE A 18 -11.59 7.98 5.78
CA ILE A 18 -12.09 7.44 7.04
C ILE A 18 -13.32 6.58 6.70
N THR A 19 -13.30 5.31 7.10
CA THR A 19 -14.40 4.36 6.87
C THR A 19 -15.55 4.63 7.84
N ARG A 20 -16.72 4.02 7.61
CA ARG A 20 -17.87 4.11 8.53
C ARG A 20 -17.56 3.57 9.92
N ASP A 21 -16.61 2.65 10.03
CA ASP A 21 -16.16 2.06 11.29
C ASP A 21 -15.17 2.96 12.04
N GLY A 22 -14.89 4.17 11.53
CA GLY A 22 -13.96 5.13 12.14
C GLY A 22 -12.48 4.82 11.88
N THR A 23 -12.17 3.80 11.07
CA THR A 23 -10.80 3.42 10.74
C THR A 23 -10.31 4.13 9.48
N LYS A 24 -9.01 4.44 9.40
CA LYS A 24 -8.42 4.99 8.18
C LYS A 24 -8.14 3.88 7.18
N LYS A 25 -8.67 4.01 5.96
CA LYS A 25 -8.33 3.18 4.81
C LYS A 25 -7.41 3.99 3.88
N ALA A 26 -6.21 3.47 3.65
CA ALA A 26 -5.23 4.07 2.76
C ALA A 26 -5.18 3.32 1.42
N PHE A 27 -5.24 4.07 0.33
CA PHE A 27 -4.96 3.62 -1.03
C PHE A 27 -3.55 4.10 -1.37
N VAL A 28 -2.64 3.14 -1.52
CA VAL A 28 -1.21 3.42 -1.77
C VAL A 28 -0.91 3.10 -3.23
N LYS A 29 -0.53 4.12 -4.00
CA LYS A 29 -0.07 3.95 -5.37
C LYS A 29 1.43 3.70 -5.34
N LEU A 30 1.86 2.51 -5.76
CA LEU A 30 3.27 2.21 -5.93
C LEU A 30 3.79 2.85 -7.22
N LYS A 31 5.09 3.14 -7.25
CA LYS A 31 5.75 3.54 -8.49
C LYS A 31 5.68 2.42 -9.54
N PRO A 32 5.69 2.75 -10.84
CA PRO A 32 5.55 1.76 -11.92
C PRO A 32 6.65 0.70 -11.96
N GLU A 33 7.80 0.92 -11.32
CA GLU A 33 8.86 -0.08 -11.21
C GLU A 33 8.53 -1.21 -10.21
N TYR A 34 7.46 -1.08 -9.41
CA TYR A 34 7.06 -2.05 -8.39
C TYR A 34 5.68 -2.64 -8.67
N ASN A 35 5.55 -3.96 -8.58
CA ASN A 35 4.29 -4.66 -8.82
C ASN A 35 3.50 -4.89 -7.51
N ALA A 36 2.25 -4.40 -7.48
CA ALA A 36 1.36 -4.56 -6.32
C ALA A 36 0.86 -5.99 -6.12
N ALA A 37 0.68 -6.77 -7.19
CA ALA A 37 0.24 -8.16 -7.10
C ALA A 37 1.31 -9.04 -6.44
N ASP A 38 2.57 -8.86 -6.83
CA ASP A 38 3.70 -9.58 -6.23
C ASP A 38 3.84 -9.24 -4.74
N LEU A 39 3.59 -7.98 -4.36
CA LEU A 39 3.57 -7.57 -2.97
C LEU A 39 2.41 -8.23 -2.20
N ALA A 40 1.21 -8.31 -2.80
CA ALA A 40 0.06 -8.97 -2.18
C ALA A 40 0.29 -10.46 -1.93
N VAL A 41 0.96 -11.15 -2.86
CA VAL A 41 1.37 -12.56 -2.70
C VAL A 41 2.33 -12.73 -1.52
N ARG A 42 3.35 -11.85 -1.41
CA ARG A 42 4.31 -11.88 -0.29
C ARG A 42 3.64 -11.63 1.06
N LEU A 43 2.55 -10.86 1.07
CA LEU A 43 1.75 -10.58 2.26
C LEU A 43 0.72 -11.69 2.57
N GLY A 44 0.50 -12.64 1.67
CA GLY A 44 -0.46 -13.73 1.84
C GLY A 44 -1.93 -13.29 1.82
N ILE A 45 -2.25 -12.21 1.11
CA ILE A 45 -3.59 -11.62 1.06
C ILE A 45 -4.29 -11.86 -0.29
N LEU A 46 -3.66 -12.65 -1.18
CA LEU A 46 -4.21 -13.00 -2.50
C LEU A 46 -5.17 -14.20 -2.40
#